data_AF-A0A7S4HET6-F1
#
_entry.id   AF-A0A7S4HET6-F1
#
_cell.length_a   1.000
_cell.length_b   1.000
_cell.length_c   1.000
_cell.angle_alpha   90.00
_cell.angle_beta   90.00
_cell.angle_gamma   90.00
#
_symmetry.space_group_name_H-M   'P 1'
#
loop_
_entity.id
_entity.type
_entity.pdbx_description
1 polymer ?
#
loop_
_entity_poly.entity_id
_entity_poly.type
_entity_poly.pdbx_seq_one_letter_code
_entity_poly.pdbx_strand_id
1 'polypeptide(L)'
;ANLTLESLGEVFTSAADTMAWLSECAKTIATTGEAVEWTMPLGLPVVQPYRKTTSKSVKTILQNVSLEFSDEASSKVSIRKQAQGFPPNYVHSLDSSHMMLTATACHKEGI
;
A
#
# COMPACT_ATOMS: atom_id res chain seq x y z
N ALA A 1 2.86 24.55 5.64
CA ALA A 1 2.53 23.13 5.38
C ALA A 1 1.13 22.76 5.88
N ASN A 2 0.76 23.10 7.13
CA ASN A 2 -0.59 22.80 7.63
C ASN A 2 -1.70 23.58 6.89
N LEU A 3 -1.49 24.88 6.65
CA LEU A 3 -2.47 25.71 5.92
C LEU A 3 -2.78 25.16 4.51
N THR A 4 -1.78 24.65 3.79
CA THR A 4 -1.97 24.07 2.46
C THR A 4 -2.73 22.74 2.49
N LEU A 5 -2.56 21.93 3.53
CA LEU A 5 -3.28 20.66 3.71
C LEU A 5 -4.73 20.90 4.13
N GLU A 6 -4.98 21.89 5.00
CA GLU A 6 -6.31 22.30 5.42
C GLU A 6 -7.12 22.84 4.24
N SER A 7 -6.56 23.76 3.45
CA SER A 7 -7.24 24.28 2.26
C SER A 7 -7.52 23.22 1.19
N LEU A 8 -6.70 22.16 1.09
CA LEU A 8 -6.96 21.05 0.18
C LEU A 8 -8.12 20.17 0.66
N GLY A 9 -8.21 19.97 1.99
CA GLY A 9 -9.29 19.22 2.62
C GLY A 9 -10.66 19.88 2.42
N GLU A 10 -10.72 21.21 2.43
CA GLU A 10 -11.96 21.97 2.17
C GLU A 10 -12.46 21.84 0.73
N VAL A 11 -11.55 21.69 -0.25
CA VAL A 11 -11.91 21.58 -1.67
C VAL A 11 -12.27 20.14 -2.07
N PHE A 12 -11.70 19.13 -1.40
CA PHE A 12 -11.87 17.71 -1.75
C PHE A 12 -12.34 16.86 -0.57
N THR A 13 -13.39 17.31 0.12
CA THR A 13 -13.97 16.63 1.29
C THR A 13 -14.28 15.16 1.03
N SER A 14 -14.95 14.83 -0.07
CA SER A 14 -15.29 13.42 -0.39
C SER A 14 -14.06 12.54 -0.64
N ALA A 15 -13.00 13.09 -1.24
CA ALA A 15 -11.75 12.33 -1.45
C ALA A 15 -11.02 12.13 -0.12
N ALA A 16 -10.99 13.16 0.73
CA ALA A 16 -10.43 13.05 2.08
C ALA A 16 -11.17 12.02 2.93
N ASP A 17 -12.50 12.03 2.90
CA ASP A 17 -13.35 11.06 3.61
C ASP A 17 -13.12 9.63 3.11
N THR A 18 -12.99 9.45 1.79
CA THR A 18 -12.69 8.15 1.18
C THR A 18 -11.31 7.64 1.61
N MET A 19 -10.28 8.50 1.61
CA MET A 19 -8.94 8.13 2.05
C MET A 19 -8.91 7.80 3.55
N ALA A 20 -9.66 8.54 4.37
CA ALA A 20 -9.81 8.26 5.79
C ALA A 20 -10.49 6.91 6.03
N TRP A 21 -11.56 6.62 5.30
CA TRP A 21 -12.26 5.34 5.35
C TRP A 21 -11.36 4.17 4.96
N LEU A 22 -10.63 4.29 3.83
CA LEU A 22 -9.65 3.28 3.41
C LEU A 22 -8.59 3.06 4.50
N SER A 23 -8.03 4.13 5.04
CA SER A 23 -7.00 4.04 6.10
C SER A 23 -7.52 3.30 7.33
N GLU A 24 -8.78 3.51 7.72
CA GLU A 24 -9.38 2.83 8.86
C GLU A 24 -9.63 1.34 8.57
N CYS A 25 -10.14 0.99 7.37
CA CYS A 25 -10.26 -0.40 6.94
C CYS A 25 -8.92 -1.14 7.02
N ALA A 26 -7.86 -0.54 6.46
CA ALA A 26 -6.52 -1.10 6.48
C ALA A 26 -6.00 -1.30 7.91
N LYS A 27 -6.32 -0.38 8.82
CA LYS A 27 -5.96 -0.45 10.23
C LYS A 27 -6.71 -1.58 10.96
N THR A 28 -8.00 -1.75 10.70
CA THR A 28 -8.81 -2.85 11.25
C THR A 28 -8.26 -4.20 10.80
N ILE A 29 -8.00 -4.38 9.50
CA ILE A 29 -7.41 -5.61 8.94
C ILE A 29 -6.04 -5.87 9.56
N ALA A 30 -5.14 -4.89 9.55
CA ALA A 30 -3.79 -5.09 10.06
C ALA A 30 -3.73 -5.42 11.57
N THR A 31 -4.77 -5.06 12.33
CA THR A 31 -4.88 -5.40 13.76
C THR A 31 -5.15 -6.89 13.98
N THR A 32 -5.75 -7.60 13.01
CA THR A 32 -5.91 -9.07 13.07
C THR A 32 -4.61 -9.81 12.76
N GLY A 33 -3.57 -9.09 12.30
CA GLY A 33 -2.29 -9.66 11.89
C GLY A 33 -2.19 -9.96 10.40
N GLU A 34 -3.26 -9.73 9.65
CA GLU A 34 -3.31 -9.95 8.20
C GLU A 34 -2.86 -8.73 7.39
N ALA A 35 -2.34 -8.99 6.20
CA ALA A 35 -2.03 -7.92 5.25
C ALA A 35 -3.30 -7.47 4.51
N VAL A 36 -3.33 -6.21 4.10
CA VAL A 36 -4.44 -5.72 3.26
C VAL A 36 -4.28 -6.31 1.87
N GLU A 37 -5.34 -6.95 1.38
CA GLU A 37 -5.43 -7.52 0.05
C GLU A 37 -6.75 -7.13 -0.63
N TRP A 38 -6.71 -6.95 -1.95
CA TRP A 38 -7.88 -6.68 -2.77
C TRP A 38 -7.66 -7.20 -4.18
N THR A 39 -8.75 -7.30 -4.96
CA THR A 39 -8.68 -7.63 -6.39
C THR A 39 -8.96 -6.38 -7.20
N MET A 40 -8.06 -6.01 -8.11
CA MET A 40 -8.28 -4.86 -9.01
C MET A 40 -9.33 -5.20 -10.08
N PRO A 41 -9.98 -4.21 -10.74
CA PRO A 41 -11.01 -4.45 -11.76
C PRO A 41 -10.63 -5.41 -12.90
N LEU A 42 -9.34 -5.54 -13.20
CA LEU A 42 -8.79 -6.49 -14.17
C LEU A 42 -8.65 -7.93 -13.65
N GLY A 43 -9.03 -8.20 -12.39
CA GLY A 43 -8.96 -9.52 -11.77
C GLY A 43 -7.61 -9.87 -11.14
N LEU A 44 -6.64 -8.95 -11.11
CA LEU A 44 -5.35 -9.20 -10.46
C LEU A 44 -5.45 -8.99 -8.94
N PRO A 45 -5.05 -9.98 -8.12
CA PRO A 45 -4.94 -9.80 -6.68
C PRO A 45 -3.72 -8.92 -6.34
N VAL A 46 -3.92 -7.98 -5.43
CA VAL A 46 -2.89 -7.08 -4.91
C VAL A 46 -2.81 -7.25 -3.40
N VAL A 47 -1.60 -7.41 -2.88
CA VAL A 47 -1.31 -7.55 -1.44
C VAL A 47 -0.30 -6.49 -1.04
N GLN A 48 -0.53 -5.81 0.09
CA GLN A 48 0.43 -4.85 0.62
C GLN A 48 1.54 -5.56 1.42
N PRO A 49 2.82 -5.52 0.98
CA PRO A 49 3.92 -6.26 1.61
C PRO A 49 4.49 -5.54 2.86
N TYR A 50 3.66 -4.77 3.56
CA TYR A 50 4.10 -3.94 4.68
C TYR A 50 4.18 -4.74 5.98
N ARG A 51 5.28 -5.47 6.14
CA ARG A 51 5.65 -6.17 7.37
C ARG A 51 6.74 -5.43 8.14
N LYS A 52 6.91 -5.75 9.42
CA LYS A 52 7.99 -5.23 10.26
C LYS A 52 9.29 -5.96 9.95
N THR A 53 10.29 -5.22 9.48
CA THR A 53 11.64 -5.75 9.29
C THR A 53 12.32 -5.93 10.64
N THR A 54 13.00 -7.07 10.83
CA THR A 54 13.85 -7.28 12.00
C THR A 54 15.31 -7.22 11.57
N SER A 55 16.10 -6.37 12.21
CA SER A 55 17.54 -6.31 11.97
C SER A 55 18.26 -7.19 13.00
N LYS A 56 19.19 -8.03 12.54
CA LYS A 56 20.12 -8.74 13.43
C LYS A 56 21.55 -8.39 13.04
N SER A 57 22.35 -8.09 14.06
CA SER A 57 23.79 -7.89 13.89
C SER A 57 24.50 -9.23 13.95
N VAL A 58 25.22 -9.58 12.88
CA VAL A 58 26.02 -10.79 12.77
C VAL A 58 27.49 -10.42 12.89
N LYS A 59 28.14 -10.91 13.95
CA LYS A 59 29.57 -10.73 14.16
C LYS A 59 30.35 -11.64 13.22
N THR A 60 31.19 -11.04 12.38
CA THR A 60 32.14 -11.74 11.51
C THR A 60 33.57 -11.53 12.01
N ILE A 61 34.55 -12.15 11.35
CA ILE A 61 35.98 -11.99 11.66
C ILE A 61 36.45 -10.54 11.48
N LEU A 62 35.88 -9.83 10.49
CA LEU A 62 36.31 -8.47 10.13
C LEU A 62 35.46 -7.37 10.77
N GLN A 63 34.15 -7.59 10.93
CA GLN A 63 33.22 -6.57 11.41
C GLN A 63 31.88 -7.15 11.86
N ASN A 64 31.06 -6.32 12.49
CA ASN A 64 29.65 -6.63 12.74
C ASN A 64 28.83 -6.16 11.53
N VAL A 65 28.16 -7.08 10.86
CA VAL A 65 27.27 -6.79 9.71
C VAL A 65 25.83 -6.75 10.21
N SER A 66 25.13 -5.66 9.93
CA SER A 66 23.69 -5.57 10.20
C SER A 66 22.91 -6.13 9.01
N LEU A 67 22.15 -7.21 9.25
CA LEU A 67 21.31 -7.84 8.25
C LEU A 67 19.84 -7.57 8.56
N GLU A 68 19.09 -7.16 7.56
CA GLU A 68 17.63 -7.02 7.64
C GLU A 68 16.96 -8.32 7.19
N PHE A 69 16.15 -8.89 8.07
CA PHE A 69 15.35 -10.07 7.81
C PHE A 69 13.89 -9.64 7.67
N SER A 70 13.35 -9.89 6.48
CA SER A 70 11.92 -9.79 6.16
C SER A 70 11.42 -11.19 5.78
N ASP A 71 11.19 -12.04 6.78
CA ASP A 71 10.57 -13.34 6.54
C ASP A 71 9.04 -13.18 6.54
N GLU A 72 8.39 -13.41 5.41
CA GLU A 72 6.94 -13.38 5.23
C GLU A 72 6.21 -14.21 6.31
N ALA A 73 6.77 -15.35 6.70
CA ALA A 73 6.15 -16.28 7.64
C ALA A 73 6.25 -15.83 9.11
N SER A 74 7.32 -15.09 9.47
CA SER A 74 7.58 -14.71 10.87
C SER A 74 7.33 -13.23 11.17
N SER A 75 7.28 -12.38 10.15
CA SER A 75 7.27 -10.92 10.32
C SER A 75 5.85 -10.40 10.54
N LYS A 76 5.61 -9.80 11.71
CA LYS A 76 4.33 -9.16 12.03
C LYS A 76 4.02 -8.05 11.03
N VAL A 77 2.76 -7.93 10.65
CA VAL A 77 2.27 -6.84 9.80
C VAL A 77 2.50 -5.47 10.47
N SER A 78 2.85 -4.48 9.66
CA SER A 78 3.05 -3.10 10.12
C SER A 78 1.76 -2.30 9.96
N ILE A 79 0.94 -2.27 11.01
CA ILE A 79 -0.36 -1.54 11.04
C ILE A 79 -0.24 -0.12 10.48
N ARG A 80 0.79 0.61 10.92
CA ARG A 80 1.02 2.00 10.47
C ARG A 80 1.27 2.08 8.96
N LYS A 81 2.13 1.20 8.42
CA LYS A 81 2.47 1.23 6.99
C LYS A 81 1.29 0.75 6.13
N GLN A 82 0.52 -0.23 6.59
CA GLN A 82 -0.73 -0.65 5.93
C GLN A 82 -1.71 0.51 5.83
N ALA A 83 -2.05 1.14 6.96
CA ALA A 83 -3.01 2.25 7.00
C ALA A 83 -2.57 3.45 6.14
N GLN A 84 -1.29 3.81 6.18
CA GLN A 84 -0.76 4.94 5.41
C GLN A 84 -0.61 4.65 3.91
N GLY A 85 -0.29 3.39 3.55
CA GLY A 85 -0.05 3.01 2.16
C GLY A 85 -1.31 2.59 1.40
N PHE A 86 -2.40 2.21 2.09
CA PHE A 86 -3.58 1.67 1.42
C PHE A 86 -4.31 2.67 0.52
N PRO A 87 -4.64 3.90 0.97
CA PRO A 87 -5.30 4.87 0.09
C PRO A 87 -4.55 5.14 -1.23
N PRO A 88 -3.25 5.50 -1.24
CA PRO A 88 -2.56 5.75 -2.50
C PRO A 88 -2.39 4.49 -3.35
N ASN A 89 -2.12 3.32 -2.76
CA ASN A 89 -1.95 2.08 -3.53
C ASN A 89 -3.26 1.62 -4.17
N TYR A 90 -4.39 1.83 -3.50
CA TYR A 90 -5.71 1.52 -4.06
C TYR A 90 -5.98 2.38 -5.30
N VAL A 91 -5.76 3.69 -5.23
CA VAL A 91 -5.92 4.60 -6.37
C VAL A 91 -4.96 4.24 -7.51
N HIS A 92 -3.69 3.97 -7.23
CA HIS A 92 -2.74 3.53 -8.27
C HIS A 92 -3.17 2.22 -8.94
N SER A 93 -3.82 1.31 -8.22
CA SER A 93 -4.35 0.08 -8.81
C SER A 93 -5.53 0.34 -9.76
N LEU A 94 -6.35 1.36 -9.47
CA LEU A 94 -7.42 1.81 -10.36
C LEU A 94 -6.85 2.49 -11.60
N ASP A 95 -5.86 3.36 -11.44
CA ASP A 95 -5.18 4.04 -12.56
C ASP A 95 -4.51 3.03 -13.49
N SER A 96 -3.82 2.03 -12.92
CA SER A 96 -3.20 0.94 -13.69
C SER A 96 -4.26 0.10 -14.41
N SER A 97 -5.38 -0.18 -13.75
CA SER A 97 -6.49 -0.91 -14.36
C SER A 97 -7.10 -0.13 -15.52
N HIS A 98 -7.32 1.16 -15.33
CA HIS A 98 -7.82 2.05 -16.37
C HIS A 98 -6.86 2.11 -17.56
N MET A 99 -5.55 2.31 -17.31
CA MET A 99 -4.52 2.33 -18.36
C MET A 99 -4.56 1.05 -19.21
N MET A 100 -4.62 -0.11 -18.58
CA MET A 100 -4.62 -1.40 -19.29
C MET A 100 -5.93 -1.68 -20.04
N LEU A 101 -7.08 -1.31 -19.47
CA LEU A 101 -8.36 -1.39 -20.17
C LEU A 101 -8.39 -0.48 -21.40
N THR A 102 -7.90 0.75 -21.27
CA THR A 102 -7.79 1.72 -22.36
C THR A 102 -6.84 1.22 -23.44
N ALA A 103 -5.64 0.74 -23.09
CA ALA A 103 -4.70 0.16 -24.05
C ALA A 103 -5.31 -1.02 -24.81
N THR A 104 -6.06 -1.88 -24.12
CA THR A 104 -6.76 -3.01 -24.74
C THR A 104 -7.86 -2.53 -25.70
N ALA A 105 -8.59 -1.48 -25.37
CA ALA A 105 -9.60 -0.90 -26.24
C ALA A 105 -8.98 -0.27 -27.49
N CYS A 106 -7.92 0.53 -27.34
CA CYS A 106 -7.15 1.11 -28.44
C CYS A 106 -6.65 0.03 -29.41
N HIS A 107 -6.07 -1.04 -28.87
CA HIS A 107 -5.58 -2.16 -29.67
C HIS A 107 -6.69 -2.83 -30.48
N LYS A 108 -7.90 -2.98 -29.92
CA LYS A 108 -9.06 -3.54 -30.63
C LYS A 108 -9.55 -2.66 -31.78
N GLU A 109 -9.40 -1.34 -31.64
CA GLU A 109 -9.71 -0.36 -32.69
C GLU A 109 -8.56 -0.16 -33.69
N GLY A 110 -7.44 -0.87 -33.52
CA GLY A 110 -6.28 -0.80 -34.42
C GLY A 110 -5.37 0.42 -34.23
N ILE A 111 -5.42 1.05 -33.05
CA ILE A 111 -4.52 2.14 -32.63
C ILE A 111 -3.22 1.57 -32.04
#